data_AF-A0A1B8A9T2-F1
#
_entry.id   AF-A0A1B8A9T2-F1
#
_cell.length_a   1.000
_cell.length_b   1.000
_cell.length_c   1.000
_cell.angle_alpha   90.00
_cell.angle_beta   90.00
_cell.angle_gamma   90.00
#
_symmetry.space_group_name_H-M   'P 1'
#
loop_
_entity.id
_entity.type
_entity.pdbx_description
1 polymer ?
#
loop_
_entity_poly.entity_id
_entity_poly.type
_entity_poly.pdbx_seq_one_letter_code
_entity_poly.pdbx_strand_id
1 'polypeptide(L)'
;MPTGDEFRASLKAASAALFPHIKSFQELLTSINDEHCRLTAFERSLRPTKNEQATEQEKAQDALKDVEKSMATENKLLRDLEDLYNKYPGDNELRTFLDKRRRTVREHEEVYTAVKIQLDKSASGLFKTDSKIALATKRIGQLEAEKAEVMKEKMGIDTAAKRLMLMSRFMEPGWQARLAMVEEALGEEVMQFAFS
;
A
#
# COMPACT_ATOMS: atom_id res chain seq x y z
N MET A 1 5.44 -12.03 55.25
CA MET A 1 4.93 -12.46 53.93
C MET A 1 3.43 -12.24 53.91
N PRO A 2 2.82 -11.92 52.75
CA PRO A 2 1.37 -11.78 52.64
C PRO A 2 0.65 -13.09 53.01
N THR A 3 -0.57 -12.97 53.53
CA THR A 3 -1.42 -14.13 53.79
C THR A 3 -1.81 -14.84 52.47
N GLY A 4 -2.23 -16.10 52.55
CA GLY A 4 -2.71 -16.87 51.38
C GLY A 4 -3.80 -16.15 50.61
N ASP A 5 -4.71 -15.51 51.35
CA ASP A 5 -5.81 -14.75 50.79
C ASP A 5 -5.35 -13.43 50.16
N GLU A 6 -4.42 -12.71 50.80
CA GLU A 6 -3.82 -11.48 50.24
C GLU A 6 -3.08 -11.76 48.93
N PHE A 7 -2.23 -12.79 48.89
CA PHE A 7 -1.51 -13.17 47.68
C PHE A 7 -2.46 -13.56 46.55
N ARG A 8 -3.50 -14.36 46.85
CA ARG A 8 -4.54 -14.73 45.88
C ARG A 8 -5.30 -13.51 45.37
N ALA A 9 -5.62 -12.55 46.25
CA ALA A 9 -6.28 -11.30 45.87
C ALA A 9 -5.37 -10.46 44.95
N SER A 10 -4.07 -10.38 45.23
CA SER A 10 -3.09 -9.72 44.35
C SER A 10 -3.01 -10.36 42.96
N LEU A 11 -3.03 -11.69 42.86
CA LEU A 11 -3.05 -12.39 41.57
C LEU A 11 -4.32 -12.10 40.76
N LYS A 12 -5.49 -12.08 41.42
CA LYS A 12 -6.76 -11.71 40.78
C LYS A 12 -6.77 -10.26 40.31
N ALA A 13 -6.27 -9.34 41.14
CA ALA A 13 -6.16 -7.93 40.80
C ALA A 13 -5.20 -7.71 39.61
N ALA A 14 -4.04 -8.38 39.61
CA ALA A 14 -3.09 -8.34 38.51
C ALA A 14 -3.70 -8.90 37.20
N SER A 15 -4.45 -10.00 37.28
CA SER A 15 -5.16 -10.55 36.12
C SER A 15 -6.22 -9.58 35.58
N ALA A 16 -7.02 -8.98 36.47
CA ALA A 16 -8.05 -8.01 36.10
C ALA A 16 -7.44 -6.74 35.48
N ALA A 17 -6.27 -6.30 35.96
CA ALA A 17 -5.55 -5.15 35.43
C ALA A 17 -5.08 -5.35 33.96
N LEU A 18 -4.96 -6.60 33.48
CA LEU A 18 -4.61 -6.89 32.08
C LEU A 18 -5.81 -6.78 31.12
N PHE A 19 -7.04 -6.85 31.61
CA PHE A 19 -8.24 -6.86 30.77
C PHE A 19 -8.41 -5.60 29.90
N PRO A 20 -8.19 -4.38 30.40
CA PRO A 20 -8.23 -3.18 29.57
C PRO A 20 -7.22 -3.21 28.41
N HIS A 21 -6.03 -3.79 28.61
CA HIS A 21 -5.03 -3.91 27.56
C HIS A 21 -5.45 -4.90 26.47
N ILE A 22 -6.03 -6.04 26.83
CA ILE A 22 -6.57 -7.02 25.86
C ILE A 22 -7.64 -6.37 24.99
N LYS A 23 -8.56 -5.60 25.61
CA LYS A 23 -9.61 -4.88 24.90
C LYS A 23 -9.02 -3.82 23.95
N SER A 24 -8.05 -3.03 24.42
CA SER A 24 -7.37 -2.03 23.60
C SER A 24 -6.68 -2.65 22.38
N PHE A 25 -6.02 -3.81 22.52
CA PHE A 25 -5.45 -4.50 21.37
C PHE A 25 -6.49 -5.01 20.37
N GLN A 26 -7.65 -5.48 20.83
CA GLN A 26 -8.75 -5.90 19.94
C GLN A 26 -9.30 -4.71 19.14
N GLU A 27 -9.47 -3.56 19.78
CA GLU A 27 -9.89 -2.32 19.13
C GLU A 27 -8.85 -1.86 18.09
N LEU A 28 -7.56 -1.89 18.46
CA LEU A 28 -6.47 -1.55 17.55
C LEU A 28 -6.40 -2.49 16.34
N LEU A 29 -6.52 -3.81 16.54
CA LEU A 29 -6.55 -4.79 15.45
C LEU A 29 -7.73 -4.56 14.50
N THR A 30 -8.90 -4.21 15.05
CA THR A 30 -10.08 -3.86 14.25
C THR A 30 -9.79 -2.62 13.40
N SER A 31 -9.25 -1.56 14.00
CA SER A 31 -8.89 -0.33 13.29
C SER A 31 -7.86 -0.57 12.17
N ILE A 32 -6.80 -1.34 12.45
CA ILE A 32 -5.78 -1.70 11.46
C ILE A 32 -6.41 -2.47 10.29
N ASN A 33 -7.29 -3.43 10.60
CA ASN A 33 -7.95 -4.24 9.60
C ASN A 33 -8.91 -3.41 8.72
N ASP A 34 -9.65 -2.48 9.31
CA ASP A 34 -10.54 -1.58 8.58
C ASP A 34 -9.77 -0.64 7.65
N GLU A 35 -8.67 -0.06 8.12
CA GLU A 35 -7.77 0.76 7.29
C GLU A 35 -7.17 -0.06 6.15
N HIS A 36 -6.69 -1.27 6.44
CA HIS A 36 -6.11 -2.18 5.44
C HIS A 36 -7.13 -2.53 4.35
N CYS A 37 -8.35 -2.90 4.73
CA CYS A 37 -9.44 -3.19 3.80
C CYS A 37 -9.77 -1.97 2.91
N ARG A 38 -9.87 -0.78 3.52
CA ARG A 38 -10.14 0.47 2.77
C ARG A 38 -9.03 0.80 1.79
N LEU A 39 -7.77 0.69 2.19
CA LEU A 39 -6.62 0.97 1.31
C LEU A 39 -6.51 -0.06 0.19
N THR A 40 -6.78 -1.34 0.47
CA THR A 40 -6.79 -2.39 -0.56
C THR A 40 -7.89 -2.11 -1.59
N ALA A 41 -9.09 -1.73 -1.14
CA ALA A 41 -10.18 -1.35 -2.03
C ALA A 41 -9.84 -0.10 -2.85
N PHE A 42 -9.24 0.92 -2.22
CA PHE A 42 -8.76 2.13 -2.89
C PHE A 42 -7.71 1.81 -3.96
N GLU A 43 -6.68 1.02 -3.64
CA GLU A 43 -5.65 0.61 -4.60
C GLU A 43 -6.27 -0.13 -5.80
N ARG A 44 -7.18 -1.08 -5.54
CA ARG A 44 -7.90 -1.80 -6.61
C ARG A 44 -8.73 -0.88 -7.47
N SER A 45 -9.38 0.13 -6.89
CA SER A 45 -10.20 1.10 -7.62
C SER A 45 -9.40 1.97 -8.58
N LEU A 46 -8.09 2.13 -8.36
CA LEU A 46 -7.21 2.91 -9.23
C LEU A 46 -6.71 2.12 -10.46
N ARG A 47 -6.78 0.79 -10.45
CA ARG A 47 -6.24 -0.05 -11.52
C ARG A 47 -6.94 0.16 -12.87
N PRO A 48 -8.28 0.27 -12.96
CA PRO A 48 -8.96 0.56 -14.22
C PRO A 48 -8.50 1.90 -14.81
N THR A 49 -8.48 2.96 -14.01
CA THR A 49 -8.01 4.29 -14.45
C THR A 49 -6.56 4.26 -14.91
N LYS A 50 -5.68 3.53 -14.21
CA LYS A 50 -4.29 3.34 -14.65
C LYS A 50 -4.22 2.69 -16.03
N ASN A 51 -4.99 1.62 -16.26
CA ASN A 51 -4.99 0.88 -17.51
C ASN A 51 -5.52 1.72 -18.68
N GLU A 52 -6.59 2.49 -18.44
CA GLU A 52 -7.12 3.46 -19.41
C GLU A 52 -6.05 4.50 -19.79
N GLN A 53 -5.41 5.13 -18.79
CA GLN A 53 -4.35 6.12 -19.01
C GLN A 53 -3.15 5.54 -19.76
N ALA A 54 -2.73 4.31 -19.45
CA ALA A 54 -1.66 3.63 -20.17
C ALA A 54 -2.03 3.37 -21.64
N THR A 55 -3.29 2.99 -21.90
CA THR A 55 -3.80 2.76 -23.25
C THR A 55 -3.89 4.07 -24.05
N GLU A 56 -4.35 5.15 -23.42
CA GLU A 56 -4.37 6.49 -24.03
C GLU A 56 -2.95 6.98 -24.35
N GLN A 57 -2.00 6.74 -23.45
CA GLN A 57 -0.60 7.09 -23.65
C GLN A 57 0.01 6.33 -24.83
N GLU A 58 -0.21 5.02 -24.92
CA GLU A 58 0.25 4.19 -26.04
C GLU A 58 -0.31 4.70 -27.37
N LYS A 59 -1.62 4.93 -27.45
CA LYS A 59 -2.27 5.49 -28.65
C LYS A 59 -1.71 6.86 -29.04
N ALA A 60 -1.45 7.73 -28.07
CA ALA A 60 -0.87 9.05 -28.32
C ALA A 60 0.59 8.93 -28.82
N GLN A 61 1.37 7.97 -28.31
CA GLN A 61 2.72 7.70 -28.81
C GLN A 61 2.73 7.18 -30.24
N ASP A 62 1.83 6.24 -30.56
CA ASP A 62 1.70 5.71 -31.92
C ASP A 62 1.26 6.80 -32.91
N ALA A 63 0.24 7.59 -32.54
CA ALA A 63 -0.21 8.72 -33.34
C ALA A 63 0.91 9.76 -33.55
N LEU A 64 1.73 10.03 -32.52
CA LEU A 64 2.84 10.96 -32.63
C LEU A 64 3.87 10.48 -33.67
N LYS A 65 4.20 9.18 -33.63
CA LYS A 65 5.12 8.55 -34.57
C LYS A 65 4.60 8.61 -36.01
N ASP A 66 3.31 8.39 -36.20
CA ASP A 66 2.68 8.49 -37.52
C ASP A 66 2.71 9.93 -38.06
N VAL A 67 2.43 10.92 -37.20
CA VAL A 67 2.51 12.34 -37.56
C VAL A 67 3.95 12.73 -37.90
N GLU A 68 4.93 12.33 -37.09
CA GLU A 68 6.35 12.59 -37.35
C GLU A 68 6.81 12.01 -38.70
N LYS A 69 6.36 10.80 -39.03
CA LYS A 69 6.64 10.16 -40.33
C LYS A 69 5.97 10.89 -41.49
N SER A 70 4.71 11.30 -41.33
CA SER A 70 3.97 12.08 -42.33
C SER A 70 4.65 13.43 -42.56
N MET A 71 5.00 14.15 -41.50
CA MET A 71 5.74 15.42 -41.56
C MET A 71 7.08 15.27 -42.26
N ALA A 72 7.86 14.24 -41.94
CA ALA A 72 9.15 14.00 -42.58
C ALA A 72 8.99 13.78 -44.11
N THR A 73 7.97 13.02 -44.50
CA THR A 73 7.65 12.76 -45.91
C THR A 73 7.21 14.04 -46.63
N GLU A 74 6.29 14.79 -46.02
CA GLU A 74 5.74 16.02 -46.60
C GLU A 74 6.81 17.11 -46.72
N ASN A 75 7.67 17.26 -45.70
CA ASN A 75 8.79 18.20 -45.74
C ASN A 75 9.82 17.85 -46.81
N LYS A 76 10.08 16.55 -47.04
CA LYS A 76 10.96 16.13 -48.15
C LYS A 76 10.34 16.49 -49.50
N LEU A 77 9.08 16.15 -49.71
CA LEU A 77 8.37 16.47 -50.94
C LEU A 77 8.33 17.99 -51.19
N LEU A 78 8.08 18.78 -50.14
CA LEU A 78 8.06 20.22 -50.24
C LEU A 78 9.41 20.78 -50.71
N ARG A 79 10.54 20.29 -50.16
CA ARG A 79 11.88 20.68 -50.60
C ARG A 79 12.13 20.31 -52.06
N ASP A 80 11.80 19.08 -52.46
CA ASP A 80 11.97 18.61 -53.84
C ASP A 80 11.17 19.48 -54.84
N LEU A 81 9.96 19.91 -54.45
CA LEU A 81 9.11 20.79 -55.25
C LEU A 81 9.60 22.24 -55.26
N GLU A 82 10.12 22.75 -54.15
CA GLU A 82 10.72 24.09 -54.08
C GLU A 82 11.96 24.18 -54.98
N ASP A 83 12.80 23.14 -54.99
CA ASP A 83 13.95 23.02 -55.90
C ASP A 83 13.52 22.98 -57.37
N LEU A 84 12.41 22.32 -57.69
CA LEU A 84 11.84 22.32 -59.04
C LEU A 84 11.30 23.69 -59.43
N TYR A 85 10.57 24.36 -58.54
CA TYR A 85 10.01 25.70 -58.80
C TYR A 85 11.10 26.75 -59.02
N ASN A 86 12.22 26.65 -58.29
CA ASN A 86 13.37 27.53 -58.49
C ASN A 86 13.95 27.44 -59.93
N LYS A 87 13.77 26.30 -60.62
CA LYS A 87 14.17 26.14 -62.04
C LYS A 87 13.14 26.71 -63.01
N TYR A 88 11.87 26.79 -62.60
CA TYR A 88 10.75 27.21 -63.44
C TYR A 88 9.81 28.18 -62.69
N PRO A 89 10.28 29.38 -62.31
CA PRO A 89 9.54 30.27 -61.41
C PRO A 89 8.27 30.89 -62.02
N GLY A 90 8.06 30.76 -63.33
CA GLY A 90 6.84 31.21 -64.03
C GLY A 90 5.69 30.20 -64.01
N ASP A 91 5.89 29.00 -63.47
CA ASP A 91 4.88 27.95 -63.44
C ASP A 91 3.85 28.19 -62.32
N ASN A 92 2.69 28.72 -62.72
CA ASN A 92 1.58 29.02 -61.80
C ASN A 92 0.91 27.76 -61.23
N GLU A 93 0.91 26.63 -61.94
CA GLU A 93 0.34 25.38 -61.44
C GLU A 93 1.21 24.83 -60.32
N LEU A 94 2.53 24.82 -60.52
CA LEU A 94 3.50 24.41 -59.52
C LEU A 94 3.47 25.31 -58.29
N ARG A 95 3.35 26.64 -58.47
CA ARG A 95 3.16 27.58 -57.37
C ARG A 95 1.92 27.25 -56.54
N THR A 96 0.78 27.03 -57.20
CA THR A 96 -0.48 26.70 -56.53
C THR A 96 -0.37 25.37 -55.77
N PHE A 97 0.33 24.39 -56.33
CA PHE A 97 0.58 23.12 -55.67
C PHE A 97 1.47 23.27 -54.43
N LEU A 98 2.56 24.04 -54.52
CA LEU A 98 3.42 24.38 -53.38
C LEU A 98 2.64 25.06 -52.25
N ASP A 99 1.80 26.03 -52.56
CA ASP A 99 1.00 26.74 -51.55
C ASP A 99 0.03 25.79 -50.81
N LYS A 100 -0.55 24.81 -51.52
CA LYS A 100 -1.36 23.75 -50.90
C LYS A 100 -0.52 22.86 -49.97
N ARG A 101 0.66 22.42 -50.43
CA ARG A 101 1.57 21.57 -49.65
C ARG A 101 2.09 22.26 -48.40
N ARG A 102 2.44 23.54 -48.49
CA ARG A 102 2.79 24.39 -47.32
C ARG A 102 1.66 24.48 -46.30
N ARG A 103 0.40 24.47 -46.75
CA ARG A 103 -0.76 24.40 -45.83
C ARG A 103 -0.83 23.06 -45.13
N THR A 104 -0.66 21.95 -45.84
CA THR A 104 -0.63 20.59 -45.26
C THR A 104 0.48 20.42 -44.22
N VAL A 105 1.67 20.99 -44.44
CA VAL A 105 2.74 20.99 -43.42
C VAL A 105 2.29 21.69 -42.14
N ARG A 106 1.66 22.87 -42.24
CA ARG A 106 1.11 23.57 -41.06
C ARG A 106 0.03 22.77 -40.35
N GLU A 107 -0.87 22.13 -41.10
CA GLU A 107 -1.90 21.24 -40.53
C GLU A 107 -1.25 20.06 -39.76
N HIS A 108 -0.18 19.46 -40.27
CA HIS A 108 0.56 18.45 -39.54
C HIS A 108 1.25 18.98 -38.27
N GLU A 109 1.78 20.22 -38.29
CA GLU A 109 2.36 20.86 -37.10
C GLU A 109 1.31 21.10 -36.00
N GLU A 110 0.09 21.50 -36.39
CA GLU A 110 -1.04 21.64 -35.48
C GLU A 110 -1.42 20.29 -34.86
N VAL A 111 -1.53 19.24 -35.67
CA VAL A 111 -1.81 17.88 -35.21
C VAL A 111 -0.69 17.38 -34.29
N TYR A 112 0.58 17.58 -34.65
CA TYR A 112 1.73 17.22 -33.82
C TYR A 112 1.62 17.85 -32.43
N THR A 113 1.34 19.15 -32.37
CA THR A 113 1.19 19.88 -31.11
C THR A 113 0.04 19.33 -30.28
N ALA A 114 -1.11 19.07 -30.90
CA ALA A 114 -2.27 18.50 -30.23
C ALA A 114 -1.99 17.10 -29.65
N VAL A 115 -1.36 16.22 -30.43
CA VAL A 115 -0.99 14.86 -29.98
C VAL A 115 0.02 14.92 -28.84
N LYS A 116 1.00 15.82 -28.92
CA LYS A 116 2.01 16.01 -27.85
C LYS A 116 1.38 16.46 -26.54
N ILE A 117 0.43 17.41 -26.59
CA ILE A 117 -0.33 17.84 -25.41
C ILE A 117 -1.12 16.67 -24.79
N GLN A 118 -1.75 15.84 -25.63
CA GLN A 118 -2.46 14.65 -25.14
C GLN A 118 -1.51 13.64 -24.49
N LEU A 119 -0.35 13.41 -25.09
CA LEU A 119 0.69 12.53 -24.56
C LEU A 119 1.20 13.01 -23.19
N ASP A 120 1.48 14.31 -23.05
CA ASP A 120 1.93 14.89 -21.78
C ASP A 120 0.85 14.78 -20.70
N LYS A 121 -0.43 14.98 -21.09
CA LYS A 121 -1.57 14.87 -20.19
C LYS A 121 -1.78 13.43 -19.70
N SER A 122 -1.71 12.45 -20.59
CA SER A 122 -1.87 11.03 -20.21
C SER A 122 -0.68 10.56 -19.35
N ALA A 123 0.55 10.95 -19.70
CA ALA A 123 1.74 10.65 -18.89
C ALA A 123 1.66 11.26 -17.48
N SER A 124 1.24 12.52 -17.35
CA SER A 124 1.03 13.17 -16.06
C SER A 124 -0.08 12.51 -15.24
N GLY A 125 -1.17 12.11 -15.90
CA GLY A 125 -2.26 11.35 -15.29
C GLY A 125 -1.79 10.00 -14.74
N LEU A 126 -1.07 9.23 -15.56
CA LEU A 126 -0.53 7.93 -15.20
C LEU A 126 0.42 8.02 -14.01
N PHE A 127 1.36 8.98 -14.04
CA PHE A 127 2.30 9.22 -12.94
C PHE A 127 1.58 9.51 -11.60
N LYS A 128 0.51 10.32 -11.62
CA LYS A 128 -0.29 10.61 -10.42
C LYS A 128 -0.99 9.36 -9.89
N THR A 129 -1.56 8.53 -10.77
CA THR A 129 -2.22 7.29 -10.39
C THR A 129 -1.23 6.29 -9.81
N ASP A 130 -0.06 6.13 -10.44
CA ASP A 130 1.02 5.27 -9.95
C ASP A 130 1.55 5.72 -8.59
N SER A 131 1.72 7.02 -8.38
CA SER A 131 2.12 7.57 -7.10
C SER A 131 1.12 7.24 -5.99
N LYS A 132 -0.19 7.33 -6.27
CA LYS A 132 -1.24 6.97 -5.30
C LYS A 132 -1.24 5.48 -4.99
N ILE A 133 -1.07 4.62 -6.01
CA ILE A 133 -0.95 3.17 -5.83
C ILE A 133 0.26 2.85 -4.95
N ALA A 134 1.44 3.40 -5.27
CA ALA A 134 2.67 3.16 -4.51
C ALA A 134 2.53 3.57 -3.04
N LEU A 135 1.89 4.73 -2.76
CA LEU A 135 1.61 5.17 -1.40
C LEU A 135 0.66 4.21 -0.67
N ALA A 136 -0.42 3.78 -1.31
CA ALA A 136 -1.38 2.84 -0.74
C ALA A 136 -0.71 1.48 -0.44
N THR A 137 0.03 0.92 -1.40
CA THR A 137 0.75 -0.35 -1.23
C THR A 137 1.79 -0.27 -0.11
N LYS A 138 2.52 0.86 0.00
CA LYS A 138 3.47 1.07 1.10
C LYS A 138 2.76 1.07 2.46
N ARG A 139 1.63 1.77 2.59
CA ARG A 139 0.88 1.83 3.85
C ARG A 139 0.24 0.48 4.18
N ILE A 140 -0.25 -0.26 3.19
CA ILE A 140 -0.75 -1.64 3.37
C ILE A 140 0.34 -2.53 3.98
N GLY A 141 1.56 -2.52 3.44
CA GLY A 141 2.66 -3.29 4.01
C GLY A 141 3.03 -2.87 5.45
N GLN A 142 2.93 -1.57 5.77
CA GLN A 142 3.12 -1.10 7.15
C GLN A 142 2.01 -1.62 8.09
N LEU A 143 0.75 -1.59 7.64
CA LEU A 143 -0.38 -2.11 8.42
C LEU A 143 -0.25 -3.63 8.67
N GLU A 144 0.27 -4.39 7.71
CA GLU A 144 0.54 -5.82 7.90
C GLU A 144 1.60 -6.05 9.00
N ALA A 145 2.67 -5.26 9.01
CA ALA A 145 3.69 -5.32 10.05
C ALA A 145 3.16 -4.88 11.42
N GLU A 146 2.41 -3.77 11.48
CA GLU A 146 1.72 -3.30 12.69
C GLU A 146 0.76 -4.37 13.24
N LYS A 147 -0.03 -4.99 12.36
CA LYS A 147 -0.95 -6.07 12.72
C LYS A 147 -0.22 -7.26 13.35
N ALA A 148 0.94 -7.64 12.80
CA ALA A 148 1.74 -8.75 13.30
C ALA A 148 2.31 -8.46 14.71
N GLU A 149 2.86 -7.27 14.93
CA GLU A 149 3.37 -6.88 16.25
C GLU A 149 2.24 -6.79 17.29
N VAL A 150 1.11 -6.17 16.95
CA VAL A 150 -0.05 -6.09 17.86
C VAL A 150 -0.59 -7.49 18.21
N MET A 151 -0.66 -8.41 17.24
CA MET A 151 -1.06 -9.80 17.53
C MET A 151 -0.09 -10.49 18.50
N LYS A 152 1.22 -10.30 18.30
CA LYS A 152 2.26 -10.87 19.16
C LYS A 152 2.19 -10.33 20.59
N GLU A 153 2.06 -9.01 20.76
CA GLU A 153 1.92 -8.39 22.09
C GLU A 153 0.64 -8.85 22.79
N LYS A 154 -0.49 -8.86 22.06
CA LYS A 154 -1.76 -9.36 22.57
C LYS A 154 -1.65 -10.82 23.03
N MET A 155 -0.99 -11.67 22.26
CA MET A 155 -0.76 -13.07 22.64
C MET A 155 0.06 -13.20 23.93
N GLY A 156 1.07 -12.32 24.11
CA GLY A 156 1.84 -12.23 25.34
C GLY A 156 0.97 -11.86 26.55
N ILE A 157 0.14 -10.84 26.42
CA ILE A 157 -0.79 -10.42 27.49
C ILE A 157 -1.83 -11.51 27.79
N ASP A 158 -2.44 -12.10 26.76
CA ASP A 158 -3.41 -13.19 26.94
C ASP A 158 -2.78 -14.38 27.69
N THR A 159 -1.52 -14.68 27.39
CA THR A 159 -0.76 -15.74 28.07
C THR A 159 -0.49 -15.39 29.52
N ALA A 160 -0.06 -14.15 29.82
CA ALA A 160 0.15 -13.69 31.18
C ALA A 160 -1.15 -13.71 32.00
N ALA A 161 -2.25 -13.22 31.42
CA ALA A 161 -3.57 -13.21 32.06
C ALA A 161 -4.05 -14.62 32.41
N LYS A 162 -3.91 -15.58 31.48
CA LYS A 162 -4.24 -17.00 31.72
C LYS A 162 -3.39 -17.62 32.83
N ARG A 163 -2.08 -17.33 32.87
CA ARG A 163 -1.18 -17.80 33.93
C ARG A 163 -1.57 -17.26 35.30
N LEU A 164 -1.85 -15.96 35.41
CA LEU A 164 -2.29 -15.34 36.65
C LEU A 164 -3.63 -15.92 37.13
N MET A 165 -4.59 -16.13 36.22
CA MET A 165 -5.84 -16.82 36.56
C MET A 165 -5.59 -18.25 37.07
N LEU A 166 -4.76 -19.03 36.39
CA LEU A 166 -4.42 -20.39 36.80
C LEU A 166 -3.76 -20.41 38.19
N MET A 167 -2.79 -19.54 38.43
CA MET A 167 -2.14 -19.41 39.74
C MET A 167 -3.15 -19.01 40.83
N SER A 168 -4.06 -18.08 40.53
CA SER A 168 -5.09 -17.67 41.50
C SER A 168 -6.05 -18.81 41.87
N ARG A 169 -6.39 -19.69 40.92
CA ARG A 169 -7.21 -20.89 41.15
C ARG A 169 -6.42 -21.97 41.88
N PHE A 170 -5.16 -22.17 41.54
CA PHE A 170 -4.29 -23.10 42.25
C PHE A 170 -4.18 -22.71 43.73
N MET A 171 -4.02 -21.43 44.01
CA MET A 171 -3.95 -20.85 45.36
C MET A 171 -5.31 -20.67 46.04
N GLU A 172 -6.40 -21.24 45.53
CA GLU A 172 -7.74 -21.10 46.11
C GLU A 172 -7.83 -21.57 47.58
N PRO A 173 -7.18 -22.67 48.02
CA PRO A 173 -7.07 -23.04 49.44
C PRO A 173 -6.20 -22.08 50.29
N GLY A 174 -5.52 -21.11 49.65
CA GLY A 174 -4.44 -20.34 50.25
C GLY A 174 -3.09 -21.06 50.13
N TRP A 175 -1.99 -20.31 50.02
CA TRP A 175 -0.66 -20.91 49.83
C TRP A 175 -0.23 -21.72 51.06
N GLN A 176 -0.60 -21.31 52.28
CA GLN A 176 -0.31 -22.07 53.49
C GLN A 176 -1.02 -23.44 53.51
N ALA A 177 -2.31 -23.52 53.17
CA ALA A 177 -3.03 -24.79 53.12
C ALA A 177 -2.52 -25.69 51.99
N ARG A 178 -2.12 -25.10 50.86
CA ARG A 178 -1.41 -25.81 49.78
C ARG A 178 -0.09 -26.38 50.25
N LEU A 179 0.69 -25.61 51.02
CA LEU A 179 1.96 -26.06 51.58
C LEU A 179 1.75 -27.27 52.48
N ALA A 180 0.78 -27.18 53.41
CA ALA A 180 0.43 -28.27 54.32
C ALA A 180 0.00 -29.55 53.58
N MET A 181 -0.80 -29.43 52.51
CA MET A 181 -1.18 -30.59 51.69
C MET A 181 0.00 -31.22 50.95
N VAL A 182 1.01 -30.42 50.56
CA VAL A 182 2.22 -30.92 49.89
C VAL A 182 3.16 -31.58 50.91
N GLU A 183 3.30 -31.00 52.11
CA GLU A 183 4.06 -31.58 53.23
C GLU A 183 3.47 -32.92 53.65
N GLU A 184 2.13 -33.02 53.74
CA GLU A 184 1.43 -34.26 54.05
C GLU A 184 1.59 -35.33 52.96
N ALA A 185 1.67 -34.92 51.68
CA ALA A 185 1.79 -35.85 50.56
C ALA A 185 3.22 -36.34 50.27
N LEU A 186 4.24 -35.51 50.51
CA LEU A 186 5.64 -35.81 50.19
C LEU A 186 6.49 -36.18 51.42
N GLY A 187 5.99 -35.91 52.64
CA GLY A 187 6.74 -36.07 53.87
C GLY A 187 7.67 -34.87 54.15
N GLU A 188 7.73 -34.47 55.43
CA GLU A 188 8.43 -33.28 55.91
C GLU A 188 9.95 -33.29 55.59
N GLU A 189 10.58 -34.46 55.59
CA GLU A 189 12.00 -34.65 55.26
C GLU A 189 12.32 -34.37 53.78
N VAL A 190 11.42 -34.72 52.86
CA VAL A 190 11.60 -34.51 51.41
C VAL A 190 11.42 -33.03 51.06
N MET A 191 10.51 -32.33 51.76
CA MET A 191 10.31 -30.88 51.63
C MET A 191 11.51 -30.09 52.16
N GLN A 192 12.09 -30.46 53.31
CA GLN A 192 13.29 -29.81 53.84
C GLN A 192 14.50 -29.94 52.90
N PHE A 193 14.67 -31.09 52.25
CA PHE A 193 15.76 -31.32 51.28
C PHE A 193 15.56 -30.57 49.94
N ALA A 194 14.32 -30.34 49.52
CA ALA A 194 14.02 -29.67 48.24
C ALA A 194 14.12 -28.14 48.29
N PHE A 195 14.05 -27.53 49.48
CA PHE A 195 14.02 -26.07 49.68
C PHE A 195 15.17 -25.50 50.53
N SER A 196 16.17 -26.33 50.88
CA SER A 196 17.47 -25.93 51.45
C SER A 196 18.48 -25.57 50.36
#